data_AF-A0A968BQ89-F1
#
_entry.id   AF-A0A968BQ89-F1
#
_cell.length_a   1.000
_cell.length_b   1.000
_cell.length_c   1.000
_cell.angle_alpha   90.00
_cell.angle_beta   90.00
_cell.angle_gamma   90.00
#
_symmetry.space_group_name_H-M   'P 1'
#
loop_
_entity.id
_entity.type
_entity.pdbx_description
1 polymer ?
#
loop_
_entity_poly.entity_id
_entity_poly.type
_entity_poly.pdbx_seq_one_letter_code
_entity_poly.pdbx_strand_id
1 'polypeptide(L)'
;EILVPKSSWIAVRKERLLRGYRCDAGGQVLATGGEYVDRGCHMELAAVQADDRIWWTVAFEAFGTEPSLRGSLVATIGHILDRDGAPTTLDARDSYGYARWLALMEQGT
;
A
#
# COMPACT_ATOMS: atom_id res chain seq x y z
N GLU A 1 -7.71 -30.49 -28.33
CA GLU A 1 -8.34 -29.20 -28.00
C GLU A 1 -7.48 -28.56 -26.90
N ILE A 2 -6.77 -27.47 -27.22
CA ILE A 2 -5.96 -26.77 -26.23
C ILE A 2 -6.91 -25.85 -25.47
N LEU A 3 -7.17 -26.16 -24.20
CA LEU A 3 -7.91 -25.28 -23.30
C LEU A 3 -7.06 -24.03 -23.08
N VAL A 4 -7.32 -22.98 -23.88
CA VAL A 4 -6.84 -21.64 -23.55
C VAL A 4 -7.68 -21.20 -22.34
N PRO A 5 -7.07 -20.95 -21.16
CA PRO A 5 -7.83 -20.36 -20.07
C PRO A 5 -8.45 -19.07 -20.62
N LYS A 6 -9.77 -18.88 -20.47
CA LYS A 6 -10.35 -17.55 -20.63
C LYS A 6 -9.60 -16.67 -19.65
N SER A 7 -8.65 -15.88 -20.15
CA SER A 7 -7.91 -14.95 -19.32
C SER A 7 -8.92 -13.93 -18.82
N SER A 8 -9.31 -14.05 -17.55
CA SER A 8 -10.15 -13.10 -16.80
C SER A 8 -9.32 -11.85 -16.51
N TRP A 9 -8.80 -11.20 -17.55
CA TRP A 9 -8.18 -9.89 -17.38
C TRP A 9 -9.25 -8.92 -16.90
N ILE A 10 -9.09 -8.45 -15.66
CA ILE A 10 -9.97 -7.46 -15.05
C ILE A 10 -9.41 -6.09 -15.39
N ALA A 11 -10.18 -5.29 -16.13
CA ALA A 11 -9.80 -3.92 -16.44
C ALA A 11 -9.91 -3.06 -15.18
N VAL A 12 -8.85 -2.30 -14.88
CA VAL A 12 -8.79 -1.42 -13.70
C VAL A 12 -8.20 -0.07 -14.06
N ARG A 13 -8.68 0.98 -13.39
CA ARG A 13 -8.07 2.32 -13.41
C ARG A 13 -7.49 2.61 -12.03
N LYS A 14 -6.20 2.90 -11.95
CA LYS A 14 -5.51 3.18 -10.69
C LYS A 14 -4.99 4.62 -10.66
N GLU A 15 -5.39 5.36 -9.64
CA GLU A 15 -4.79 6.65 -9.27
C GLU A 15 -4.09 6.48 -7.93
N ARG A 16 -2.88 7.05 -7.80
CA ARG A 16 -2.08 6.92 -6.58
C ARG A 16 -1.49 8.23 -6.10
N LEU A 17 -1.39 8.35 -4.79
CA LEU A 17 -0.60 9.32 -4.07
C LEU A 17 0.55 8.58 -3.37
N LEU A 18 1.78 9.04 -3.60
CA LEU A 18 2.97 8.50 -2.98
C LEU A 18 3.59 9.55 -2.06
N ARG A 19 3.95 9.15 -0.85
CA ARG A 19 4.69 10.00 0.09
C ARG A 19 5.89 9.24 0.64
N GLY A 20 7.07 9.85 0.58
CA GLY A 20 8.29 9.32 1.18
C GLY A 20 8.47 9.78 2.61
N TYR A 21 9.05 8.91 3.42
CA TYR A 21 9.42 9.19 4.80
C TYR A 21 10.84 8.72 5.06
N ARG A 22 11.61 9.53 5.79
CA ARG A 22 12.92 9.14 6.33
C ARG A 22 12.79 8.71 7.77
N CYS A 23 13.57 7.69 8.16
CA CYS A 23 13.66 7.22 9.53
C CYS A 23 15.11 7.37 10.02
N ASP A 24 15.31 8.15 11.08
CA ASP A 24 16.62 8.27 11.71
C ASP A 24 16.94 7.07 12.63
N ALA A 25 18.13 7.07 13.25
CA ALA A 25 18.56 5.96 14.10
C ALA A 25 17.78 5.87 15.43
N GLY A 26 17.11 6.96 15.82
CA GLY A 26 16.25 7.03 16.99
C GLY A 26 14.79 6.68 16.70
N GLY A 27 14.46 6.31 15.45
CA GLY A 27 13.08 6.00 15.04
C GLY A 27 12.22 7.22 14.77
N GLN A 28 12.79 8.42 14.70
CA GLN A 28 12.06 9.61 14.29
C GLN A 28 11.72 9.53 12.80
N VAL A 29 10.43 9.70 12.50
CA VAL A 29 9.89 9.69 11.13
C VAL A 29 9.59 11.11 10.68
N LEU A 30 10.07 11.47 9.49
CA LEU A 30 9.86 12.78 8.87
C LEU A 30 9.48 12.60 7.40
N ALA A 31 8.45 13.31 6.93
CA ALA A 31 8.08 13.32 5.52
C ALA A 31 9.20 13.94 4.67
N THR A 32 9.45 13.37 3.49
CA THR A 32 10.46 13.86 2.55
C THR A 32 9.79 14.67 1.44
N GLY A 33 10.42 15.78 1.05
CA GLY A 33 9.95 16.63 -0.05
C GLY A 33 10.48 16.21 -1.43
N GLY A 34 10.87 14.95 -1.60
CA GLY A 34 11.56 14.45 -2.81
C GLY A 34 13.08 14.49 -2.75
N GLU A 35 13.66 14.82 -1.59
CA GLU A 35 15.10 14.68 -1.36
C GLU A 35 15.51 13.21 -1.38
N TYR A 36 16.75 12.94 -1.82
CA TYR A 36 17.32 11.60 -1.74
C TYR A 36 17.58 11.23 -0.27
N VAL A 37 17.16 10.01 0.10
CA VAL A 37 17.36 9.47 1.44
C VAL A 37 17.86 8.04 1.30
N ASP A 38 18.87 7.67 2.07
CA ASP A 38 19.49 6.33 2.01
C ASP A 38 18.60 5.22 2.57
N ARG A 39 17.66 5.57 3.47
CA ARG A 39 16.72 4.65 4.09
C ARG A 39 15.43 5.32 4.51
N GLY A 40 14.35 4.54 4.54
CA GLY A 40 13.05 5.07 4.90
C GLY A 40 11.93 4.14 4.51
N CYS A 41 10.76 4.73 4.29
CA CYS A 41 9.56 4.02 3.86
C CYS A 41 8.72 4.91 2.96
N HIS A 42 8.22 4.34 1.87
CA HIS A 42 7.19 4.96 1.05
C HIS A 42 5.81 4.52 1.54
N MET A 43 4.89 5.46 1.62
CA MET A 43 3.47 5.18 1.76
C MET A 43 2.78 5.46 0.43
N GLU A 44 2.07 4.47 -0.10
CA GLU A 44 1.17 4.63 -1.24
C GLU A 44 -0.28 4.58 -0.74
N LEU A 45 -1.09 5.57 -1.14
CA LEU A 45 -2.54 5.51 -1.08
C LEU A 45 -3.06 5.50 -2.51
N ALA A 46 -3.83 4.49 -2.89
CA ALA A 46 -4.36 4.39 -4.24
C ALA A 46 -5.87 4.14 -4.25
N ALA A 47 -6.54 4.81 -5.19
CA ALA A 47 -7.89 4.48 -5.61
C ALA A 47 -7.79 3.53 -6.82
N VAL A 48 -8.38 2.35 -6.69
CA VAL A 48 -8.48 1.34 -7.74
C VAL A 48 -9.94 1.23 -8.14
N GLN A 49 -10.27 1.73 -9.33
CA GLN A 49 -11.58 1.57 -9.91
C GLN A 49 -11.60 0.29 -10.76
N ALA A 50 -12.52 -0.61 -10.43
CA ALA A 50 -12.82 -1.81 -11.19
C ALA A 50 -14.33 -1.93 -11.27
N ASP A 51 -14.84 -2.16 -12.49
CA ASP A 51 -16.26 -1.98 -12.81
C ASP A 51 -16.76 -0.59 -12.34
N ASP A 52 -17.95 -0.54 -11.73
CA ASP A 52 -18.57 0.68 -11.19
C ASP A 52 -18.21 0.93 -9.71
N ARG A 53 -17.14 0.30 -9.19
CA ARG A 53 -16.75 0.40 -7.77
C ARG A 53 -15.34 0.97 -7.61
N ILE A 54 -15.17 1.76 -6.55
CA ILE A 54 -13.87 2.29 -6.13
C ILE A 54 -13.42 1.51 -4.89
N TRP A 55 -12.21 0.98 -4.97
CA TRP A 55 -11.51 0.29 -3.89
C TRP A 55 -10.31 1.14 -3.46
N TRP A 56 -10.02 1.15 -2.17
CA TRP A 56 -8.86 1.87 -1.63
C TRP A 56 -7.79 0.88 -1.19
N THR A 57 -6.54 1.17 -1.55
CA THR A 57 -5.39 0.41 -1.06
C THR A 57 -4.40 1.34 -0.37
N VAL A 58 -3.92 0.94 0.80
CA VAL A 58 -2.79 1.55 1.48
C VAL A 58 -1.63 0.56 1.49
N ALA A 59 -0.43 1.02 1.13
CA ALA A 59 0.77 0.19 1.11
C ALA A 59 1.95 0.94 1.74
N PHE A 60 2.81 0.18 2.40
CA PHE A 60 4.06 0.66 2.98
C PHE A 60 5.21 -0.17 2.45
N GLU A 61 6.24 0.50 1.95
CA GLU A 61 7.41 -0.16 1.38
C GLU A 61 8.68 0.48 1.94
N ALA A 62 9.39 -0.26 2.79
CA ALA A 62 10.66 0.17 3.34
C ALA A 62 11.79 0.02 2.33
N PHE A 63 12.75 0.94 2.35
CA PHE A 63 13.93 0.93 1.51
C PHE A 63 15.18 1.27 2.35
N GLY A 64 16.35 0.89 1.82
CA GLY A 64 17.65 1.04 2.47
C GLY A 64 18.34 -0.32 2.64
N THR A 65 19.25 -0.43 3.61
CA THR A 65 19.94 -1.69 3.91
C THR A 65 19.00 -2.67 4.61
N GLU A 66 19.21 -3.98 4.43
CA GLU A 66 18.39 -5.04 5.03
C GLU A 66 18.16 -4.86 6.56
N PRO A 67 19.17 -4.52 7.38
CA PRO A 67 18.97 -4.29 8.81
C PRO A 67 18.02 -3.11 9.13
N SER A 68 17.88 -2.17 8.21
CA SER A 68 17.06 -0.96 8.41
C SER A 68 15.60 -1.11 7.98
N LEU A 69 15.27 -2.12 7.17
CA LEU A 69 13.94 -2.25 6.54
C LEU A 69 12.81 -2.38 7.56
N ARG A 70 12.94 -3.34 8.49
CA ARG A 70 11.93 -3.59 9.52
C ARG A 70 11.71 -2.37 10.41
N GLY A 71 12.80 -1.75 10.86
CA GLY A 71 12.74 -0.56 11.72
C GLY A 71 12.04 0.61 11.02
N SER A 72 12.41 0.88 9.76
CA SER A 72 11.82 1.96 8.98
C SER A 72 10.33 1.72 8.69
N LEU A 73 9.94 0.47 8.39
CA LEU A 73 8.56 0.08 8.15
C LEU A 73 7.70 0.30 9.40
N VAL A 74 8.09 -0.28 10.53
CA VAL A 74 7.32 -0.21 11.79
C VAL A 74 7.23 1.23 12.29
N ALA A 75 8.34 1.96 12.28
CA ALA A 75 8.35 3.37 12.71
C ALA A 75 7.41 4.22 11.85
N THR A 76 7.41 4.02 10.52
CA THR A 76 6.55 4.79 9.61
C THR A 76 5.08 4.43 9.77
N ILE A 77 4.75 3.15 9.90
CA ILE A 77 3.39 2.69 10.17
C ILE A 77 2.87 3.30 11.48
N GLY A 78 3.64 3.20 12.56
CA GLY A 78 3.27 3.79 13.86
C GLY A 78 3.14 5.31 13.79
N HIS A 79 4.06 5.98 13.08
CA HIS A 79 3.97 7.42 12.87
C HIS A 79 2.68 7.85 12.17
N ILE A 80 2.23 7.12 11.16
CA ILE A 80 1.05 7.51 10.37
C ILE A 80 -0.24 7.05 11.03
N LEU A 81 -0.31 5.80 11.50
CA LEU A 81 -1.55 5.24 12.04
C LEU A 81 -1.82 5.66 13.48
N ASP A 82 -0.78 5.78 14.32
CA ASP A 82 -0.97 6.04 15.75
C ASP A 82 -0.97 7.54 16.09
N ARG A 83 -0.16 8.34 15.38
CA ARG A 83 -0.05 9.79 15.67
C ARG A 83 -1.11 10.61 14.95
N ASP A 84 -1.27 10.39 13.65
CA ASP A 84 -2.19 11.19 12.82
C ASP A 84 -3.60 10.57 12.78
N GLY A 85 -3.70 9.28 13.13
CA GLY A 85 -4.94 8.51 13.06
C GLY A 85 -5.29 8.13 11.63
N ALA A 86 -5.74 6.89 11.43
CA ALA A 86 -6.29 6.52 10.13
C ALA A 86 -7.55 7.36 9.85
N PRO A 87 -7.70 7.95 8.64
CA PRO A 87 -8.87 8.78 8.30
C PRO A 87 -10.19 7.97 8.28
N THR A 88 -10.10 6.64 8.29
CA THR A 88 -11.20 5.70 8.42
C THR A 88 -10.75 4.50 9.24
N THR A 89 -11.71 3.75 9.78
CA THR A 89 -11.43 2.48 10.45
C THR A 89 -10.94 1.45 9.43
N LEU A 90 -9.76 0.87 9.67
CA LEU A 90 -9.22 -0.24 8.89
C LEU A 90 -9.64 -1.57 9.54
N ASP A 91 -10.83 -2.08 9.17
CA ASP A 91 -11.30 -3.39 9.63
C ASP A 91 -10.45 -4.50 8.99
N ALA A 92 -9.90 -5.40 9.80
CA ALA A 92 -9.07 -6.50 9.33
C ALA A 92 -9.82 -7.46 8.38
N ARG A 93 -11.15 -7.55 8.47
CA ARG A 93 -11.99 -8.37 7.58
C ARG A 93 -12.03 -7.82 6.15
N ASP A 94 -11.97 -6.49 6.03
CA ASP A 94 -12.01 -5.72 4.79
C ASP A 94 -10.62 -5.27 4.33
N SER A 95 -9.57 -5.55 5.13
CA SER A 95 -8.18 -5.27 4.82
C SER A 95 -7.51 -6.52 4.28
N TYR A 96 -7.35 -6.60 2.96
CA TYR A 96 -6.71 -7.73 2.29
C TYR A 96 -5.92 -7.30 1.06
N GLY A 97 -4.98 -8.15 0.63
CA GLY A 97 -4.17 -7.89 -0.55
C GLY A 97 -4.91 -8.15 -1.87
N TYR A 98 -4.26 -7.79 -2.97
CA TYR A 98 -4.81 -7.90 -4.32
C TYR A 98 -5.26 -9.32 -4.70
N ALA A 99 -4.63 -10.38 -4.18
CA ALA A 99 -5.03 -11.75 -4.50
C ALA A 99 -6.46 -12.07 -4.02
N ARG A 100 -6.81 -11.70 -2.79
CA ARG A 100 -8.18 -11.88 -2.27
C ARG A 100 -9.16 -10.95 -2.98
N TRP A 101 -8.73 -9.72 -3.26
CA TRP A 101 -9.54 -8.75 -4.00
C TRP A 101 -9.90 -9.26 -5.40
N LEU A 102 -8.93 -9.77 -6.17
CA LEU A 102 -9.16 -10.35 -7.50
C LEU A 102 -10.15 -11.52 -7.44
N ALA A 103 -10.01 -12.42 -6.46
CA ALA A 103 -10.94 -13.54 -6.28
C ALA A 103 -12.39 -13.07 -6.01
N LEU A 104 -12.59 -11.94 -5.32
CA LEU A 104 -13.91 -11.35 -5.12
C LEU A 104 -14.47 -10.76 -6.42
N MET A 105 -13.63 -10.13 -7.23
CA MET A 105 -14.04 -9.57 -8.52
C MET A 105 -14.46 -10.67 -9.51
N GLU A 106 -13.75 -11.81 -9.52
CA GLU A 106 -14.11 -12.97 -10.36
C GLU A 106 -15.43 -13.64 -9.95
N GLN A 107 -15.84 -13.53 -8.68
CA GLN A 107 -17.09 -14.09 -8.16
C GLN A 107 -18.30 -13.16 -8.35
N GLY A 108 -18.06 -11.90 -8.70
CA GLY A 108 -19.08 -10.85 -8.82
C GLY A 108 -19.58 -10.59 -10.24
N THR A 109 -19.25 -11.46 -11.21
CA THR A 109 -19.71 -11.38 -12.62
C THR A 109 -20.82 -12.39 -12.90
#